data_AF-A0AAE1AG92-F1
#
_entry.id   AF-A0AAE1AG92-F1
#
_cell.length_a   1.000
_cell.length_b   1.000
_cell.length_c   1.000
_cell.angle_alpha   90.00
_cell.angle_beta   90.00
_cell.angle_gamma   90.00
#
_symmetry.space_group_name_H-M   'P 1'
#
loop_
_entity.id
_entity.type
_entity.pdbx_description
1 polymer ?
#
loop_
_entity_poly.entity_id
_entity_poly.type
_entity_poly.pdbx_seq_one_letter_code
_entity_poly.pdbx_strand_id
1 'polypeptide(L)'
;MALCLNGIKELALCLNGIKGLALCLDGIKEMALCLNGIKEMALCLNGIKEMALCLNGIKGLALCLNGIKEMALCLNGIKKMALCLDGIKEMALCLNGVKGLALCLDGIKGLALCLNGIKGLALCLDGIKGLALCLNGIKGLALCLDGIKGLALCLNGIKEMALCLNGIKEMALCLALCLNGIKELALCLNGVKEMALCLNGIKEMALCLNGIKEMALCLNGVN
;
A
#
# COMPACT_ATOMS: atom_id res chain seq x y z
N MET A 1 -1.50 12.00 -24.84
CA MET A 1 -1.41 13.37 -24.28
C MET A 1 -0.23 13.40 -23.34
N ALA A 2 0.65 14.39 -23.50
CA ALA A 2 1.75 14.66 -22.57
C ALA A 2 1.62 16.11 -22.09
N LEU A 3 1.81 16.35 -20.79
CA LEU A 3 1.74 17.69 -20.20
C LEU A 3 2.87 17.84 -19.18
N CYS A 4 3.58 18.96 -19.25
CA CYS A 4 4.59 19.34 -18.28
C CYS A 4 4.23 20.71 -17.71
N LEU A 5 4.03 20.81 -16.39
CA LEU A 5 3.68 22.07 -15.72
C LEU A 5 4.59 22.29 -14.51
N ASN A 6 4.88 23.54 -14.21
CA ASN A 6 5.66 23.96 -13.04
C ASN A 6 5.02 25.20 -12.39
N GLY A 7 5.07 25.28 -11.07
CA GLY A 7 4.72 26.49 -10.31
C GLY A 7 3.23 26.81 -10.34
N ILE A 8 2.38 25.78 -10.35
CA ILE A 8 0.93 25.93 -10.45
C ILE A 8 0.31 26.04 -9.06
N LYS A 9 -0.55 27.05 -8.85
CA LYS A 9 -1.30 27.15 -7.60
C LYS A 9 -2.34 26.02 -7.49
N GLU A 10 -3.17 25.87 -8.51
CA GLU A 10 -4.26 24.88 -8.52
C GLU A 10 -4.32 24.21 -9.90
N LEU A 11 -4.35 22.88 -9.92
CA LEU A 11 -4.53 22.07 -11.13
C LEU A 11 -5.71 21.11 -10.95
N ALA A 12 -6.71 21.22 -11.82
CA ALA A 12 -7.80 20.27 -11.92
C ALA A 12 -7.89 19.69 -13.33
N LEU A 13 -7.90 18.37 -13.47
CA LEU A 13 -8.12 17.70 -14.77
C LEU A 13 -9.14 16.58 -14.64
N CYS A 14 -10.08 16.56 -15.58
CA CYS A 14 -11.05 15.50 -15.78
C CYS A 14 -10.90 14.95 -17.20
N LEU A 15 -10.44 13.70 -17.35
CA LEU A 15 -10.21 13.09 -18.66
C LEU A 15 -10.88 11.72 -18.77
N ASN A 16 -11.43 11.44 -19.94
CA ASN A 16 -12.11 10.19 -20.24
C ASN A 16 -11.60 9.59 -21.56
N GLY A 17 -11.43 8.27 -21.62
CA GLY A 17 -11.19 7.54 -22.86
C GLY A 17 -9.82 7.79 -23.51
N ILE A 18 -8.79 8.03 -22.70
CA ILE A 18 -7.45 8.36 -23.20
C ILE A 18 -6.63 7.08 -23.44
N LYS A 19 -6.03 6.98 -24.64
CA LYS A 19 -5.12 5.86 -24.96
C LYS A 19 -3.78 5.95 -24.20
N GLY A 20 -3.25 7.15 -23.99
CA GLY A 20 -2.00 7.36 -23.28
C GLY A 20 -1.94 8.75 -22.65
N LEU A 21 -1.65 8.80 -21.35
CA LEU A 21 -1.47 10.03 -20.58
C LEU A 21 -0.10 10.02 -19.88
N ALA A 22 0.69 11.08 -20.10
CA ALA A 22 1.92 11.33 -19.37
C ALA A 22 1.85 12.73 -18.74
N LEU A 23 2.01 12.83 -17.42
CA LEU A 23 2.06 14.10 -16.71
C LEU A 23 3.38 14.21 -15.94
N CYS A 24 4.09 15.31 -16.13
CA CYS A 24 5.25 15.69 -15.33
C CYS A 24 4.95 17.02 -14.65
N LEU A 25 4.76 17.01 -13.33
CA LEU A 25 4.28 18.17 -12.61
C LEU A 25 5.21 18.49 -11.45
N ASP A 26 5.58 19.75 -11.32
CA ASP A 26 6.45 20.24 -10.26
C ASP A 26 5.86 21.48 -9.58
N GLY A 27 6.09 21.62 -8.28
CA GLY A 27 5.70 22.80 -7.51
C GLY A 27 4.22 23.13 -7.60
N ILE A 28 3.33 22.18 -7.29
CA ILE A 28 1.88 22.41 -7.27
C ILE A 28 1.37 22.55 -5.84
N LYS A 29 0.59 23.60 -5.55
CA LYS A 29 -0.03 23.73 -4.23
C LYS A 29 -1.21 22.77 -4.07
N GLU A 30 -2.16 22.75 -4.99
CA GLU A 30 -3.34 21.88 -4.94
C GLU A 30 -3.57 21.17 -6.28
N MET A 31 -3.72 19.84 -6.25
CA MET A 31 -3.99 19.04 -7.44
C MET A 31 -5.17 18.09 -7.25
N ALA A 32 -6.10 18.10 -8.21
CA ALA A 32 -7.21 17.17 -8.28
C ALA A 32 -7.30 16.53 -9.68
N LEU A 33 -7.24 15.21 -9.76
CA LEU A 33 -7.32 14.46 -11.02
C LEU A 33 -8.43 13.42 -10.96
N CYS A 34 -9.36 13.48 -11.93
CA CYS A 34 -10.42 12.48 -12.10
C CYS A 34 -10.32 11.86 -13.49
N LEU A 35 -9.90 10.59 -13.57
CA LEU A 35 -9.55 9.96 -14.85
C LEU A 35 -10.28 8.63 -15.01
N ASN A 36 -10.95 8.45 -16.16
CA ASN A 36 -11.70 7.24 -16.47
C ASN A 36 -11.30 6.65 -17.82
N GLY A 37 -11.17 5.32 -17.88
CA GLY A 37 -10.97 4.59 -19.12
C GLY A 37 -9.64 4.92 -19.80
N ILE A 38 -8.55 4.89 -19.02
CA ILE A 38 -7.22 5.19 -19.52
C ILE A 38 -6.46 3.89 -19.80
N LYS A 39 -5.92 3.72 -21.00
CA LYS A 39 -5.17 2.50 -21.32
C LYS A 39 -3.81 2.51 -20.60
N GLU A 40 -3.02 3.57 -20.78
CA GLU A 40 -1.69 3.71 -20.18
C GLU A 40 -1.52 5.10 -19.57
N MET A 41 -0.98 5.14 -18.35
CA MET A 41 -0.79 6.36 -17.59
C MET A 41 0.56 6.34 -16.87
N ALA A 42 1.30 7.45 -17.00
CA ALA A 42 2.50 7.74 -16.24
C ALA A 42 2.37 9.12 -15.59
N LEU A 43 2.58 9.21 -14.27
CA LEU A 43 2.76 10.50 -13.60
C LEU A 43 4.09 10.55 -12.85
N CYS A 44 4.81 11.65 -13.06
CA CYS A 44 5.96 12.05 -12.28
C CYS A 44 5.62 13.36 -11.58
N LEU A 45 5.50 13.35 -10.26
CA LEU A 45 5.10 14.53 -9.48
C LEU A 45 6.16 14.86 -8.44
N ASN A 46 6.51 16.14 -8.34
CA ASN A 46 7.41 16.64 -7.32
C ASN A 46 6.82 17.88 -6.64
N GLY A 47 7.04 18.02 -5.34
CA GLY A 47 6.71 19.23 -4.59
C GLY A 47 5.22 19.57 -4.63
N ILE A 48 4.36 18.60 -4.28
CA ILE A 48 2.91 18.82 -4.23
C ILE A 48 2.45 18.99 -2.78
N LYS A 49 1.75 20.08 -2.46
CA LYS A 49 1.23 20.26 -1.09
C LYS A 49 0.01 19.36 -0.83
N GLU A 50 -1.00 19.41 -1.69
CA GLU A 50 -2.23 18.62 -1.55
C GLU A 50 -2.60 17.95 -2.86
N MET A 51 -2.87 16.64 -2.80
CA MET A 51 -3.18 15.84 -3.97
C MET A 51 -4.37 14.90 -3.74
N ALA A 52 -5.33 14.95 -4.66
CA ALA A 52 -6.40 13.97 -4.77
C ALA A 52 -6.42 13.34 -6.18
N LEU A 53 -6.37 12.00 -6.26
CA LEU A 53 -6.60 11.26 -7.51
C LEU A 53 -7.75 10.27 -7.37
N CYS A 54 -8.67 10.33 -8.32
CA CYS A 54 -9.73 9.34 -8.52
C CYS A 54 -9.55 8.70 -9.90
N LEU A 55 -9.21 7.41 -9.94
CA LEU A 55 -8.92 6.69 -11.19
C LEU A 55 -9.83 5.48 -11.35
N ASN A 56 -10.53 5.39 -12.48
CA ASN A 56 -11.40 4.27 -12.80
C ASN A 56 -11.03 3.63 -14.14
N GLY A 57 -10.90 2.30 -14.15
CA GLY A 57 -10.71 1.54 -15.39
C GLY A 57 -9.37 1.81 -16.09
N ILE A 58 -8.26 1.64 -15.37
CA ILE A 58 -6.90 1.88 -15.90
C ILE A 58 -6.21 0.54 -16.22
N LYS A 59 -5.65 0.38 -17.42
CA LYS A 59 -4.93 -0.88 -17.75
C LYS A 59 -3.49 -0.89 -17.25
N GLY A 60 -2.78 0.23 -17.33
CA GLY A 60 -1.42 0.37 -16.82
C GLY A 60 -1.22 1.73 -16.17
N LEU A 61 -0.77 1.73 -14.92
CA LEU A 61 -0.51 2.92 -14.14
C LEU A 61 0.90 2.86 -13.55
N ALA A 62 1.71 3.87 -13.84
CA ALA A 62 3.00 4.10 -13.21
C ALA A 62 2.98 5.49 -12.55
N LEU A 63 3.37 5.54 -11.27
CA LEU A 63 3.38 6.75 -10.47
C LEU A 63 4.73 6.85 -9.76
N CYS A 64 5.43 7.96 -9.95
CA CYS A 64 6.64 8.33 -9.21
C CYS A 64 6.39 9.69 -8.55
N LEU A 65 6.28 9.72 -7.22
CA LEU A 65 5.94 10.95 -6.50
C LEU A 65 6.96 11.23 -5.41
N ASN A 66 7.46 12.46 -5.36
CA ASN A 66 8.41 12.91 -4.35
C ASN A 66 7.88 14.18 -3.66
N GLY A 67 8.04 14.26 -2.34
CA GLY A 67 7.83 15.51 -1.60
C GLY A 67 6.37 15.93 -1.60
N ILE A 68 5.48 15.03 -1.14
CA ILE A 68 4.04 15.29 -1.06
C ILE A 68 3.61 15.47 0.39
N LYS A 69 2.92 16.57 0.72
CA LYS A 69 2.45 16.78 2.09
C LYS A 69 1.21 15.93 2.38
N GLU A 70 0.17 16.02 1.58
CA GLU A 70 -1.08 15.28 1.78
C GLU A 70 -1.54 14.61 0.48
N MET A 71 -1.86 13.33 0.57
CA MET A 71 -2.23 12.51 -0.58
C MET A 71 -3.44 11.63 -0.30
N ALA A 72 -4.45 11.72 -1.16
CA ALA A 72 -5.59 10.82 -1.20
C ALA A 72 -5.70 10.18 -2.59
N LEU A 73 -5.69 8.85 -2.62
CA LEU A 73 -5.78 8.04 -3.84
C LEU A 73 -6.99 7.09 -3.73
N CYS A 74 -7.92 7.19 -4.66
CA CYS A 74 -9.02 6.23 -4.83
C CYS A 74 -8.96 5.64 -6.22
N LEU A 75 -8.75 4.32 -6.33
CA LEU A 75 -8.69 3.67 -7.64
C LEU A 75 -9.55 2.40 -7.70
N ASN A 76 -10.28 2.26 -8.79
CA ASN A 76 -11.09 1.07 -9.06
C ASN A 76 -10.79 0.48 -10.44
N GLY A 77 -10.67 -0.85 -10.48
CA GLY A 77 -10.51 -1.58 -11.73
C GLY A 77 -9.17 -1.32 -12.42
N ILE A 78 -8.07 -1.59 -11.73
CA ILE A 78 -6.71 -1.39 -12.23
C ILE A 78 -6.09 -2.72 -12.64
N LYS A 79 -5.59 -2.85 -13.87
CA LYS A 79 -4.97 -4.12 -14.29
C LYS A 79 -3.53 -4.25 -13.77
N LYS A 80 -2.70 -3.23 -13.92
CA LYS A 80 -1.32 -3.20 -13.40
C LYS A 80 -1.01 -1.83 -12.83
N MET A 81 -0.40 -1.80 -11.66
CA MET A 81 0.01 -0.59 -10.97
C MET A 81 1.40 -0.74 -10.37
N ALA A 82 2.23 0.27 -10.60
CA ALA A 82 3.50 0.47 -9.91
C ALA A 82 3.50 1.89 -9.30
N LEU A 83 3.82 1.98 -8.00
CA LEU A 83 3.90 3.22 -7.25
C LEU A 83 5.26 3.30 -6.54
N CYS A 84 5.99 4.37 -6.79
CA CYS A 84 7.21 4.71 -6.06
C CYS A 84 6.97 6.05 -5.37
N LEU A 85 6.99 6.07 -4.04
CA LEU A 85 6.83 7.29 -3.25
C LEU A 85 8.03 7.53 -2.36
N ASP A 86 8.43 8.80 -2.27
CA ASP A 86 9.45 9.27 -1.36
C ASP A 86 9.01 10.57 -0.68
N GLY A 87 9.23 10.65 0.64
CA GLY A 87 9.03 11.88 1.41
C GLY A 87 7.57 12.33 1.47
N ILE A 88 6.67 11.45 1.94
CA ILE A 88 5.24 11.77 2.08
C ILE A 88 4.88 12.00 3.54
N LYS A 89 4.20 13.10 3.87
CA LYS A 89 3.74 13.32 5.25
C LYS A 89 2.53 12.45 5.57
N GLU A 90 1.45 12.56 4.79
CA GLU A 90 0.22 11.79 5.01
C GLU A 90 -0.32 11.20 3.71
N MET A 91 -0.67 9.91 3.74
CA MET A 91 -1.21 9.18 2.60
C MET A 91 -2.39 8.29 3.00
N ALA A 92 -3.47 8.40 2.23
CA ALA A 92 -4.58 7.46 2.20
C ALA A 92 -4.73 6.85 0.80
N LEU A 93 -4.74 5.52 0.72
CA LEU A 93 -4.95 4.76 -0.52
C LEU A 93 -6.12 3.80 -0.36
N CYS A 94 -7.10 3.91 -1.24
CA CYS A 94 -8.18 2.95 -1.40
C CYS A 94 -8.11 2.31 -2.79
N LEU A 95 -7.99 0.98 -2.84
CA LEU A 95 -7.96 0.22 -4.10
C LEU A 95 -9.01 -0.88 -4.09
N ASN A 96 -9.83 -0.92 -5.15
CA ASN A 96 -10.76 -2.02 -5.39
C ASN A 96 -10.51 -2.66 -6.75
N GLY A 97 -10.28 -3.98 -6.75
CA GLY A 97 -10.15 -4.77 -7.97
C GLY A 97 -8.86 -4.47 -8.73
N VAL A 98 -7.73 -5.03 -8.25
CA VAL A 98 -6.42 -4.88 -8.90
C VAL A 98 -5.82 -6.24 -9.26
N LYS A 99 -5.31 -6.40 -10.48
CA LYS A 99 -4.66 -7.69 -10.85
C LYS A 99 -3.19 -7.77 -10.43
N GLY A 100 -2.46 -6.67 -10.43
CA GLY A 100 -1.07 -6.63 -9.96
C GLY A 100 -0.73 -5.25 -9.41
N LEU A 101 -0.23 -5.23 -8.18
CA LEU A 101 0.13 -4.04 -7.44
C LEU A 101 1.53 -4.19 -6.87
N ALA A 102 2.41 -3.24 -7.20
CA ALA A 102 3.72 -3.08 -6.58
C ALA A 102 3.82 -1.66 -6.00
N LEU A 103 4.08 -1.55 -4.69
CA LEU A 103 4.37 -0.27 -4.04
C LEU A 103 5.76 -0.31 -3.41
N CYS A 104 6.53 0.75 -3.62
CA CYS A 104 7.79 1.03 -2.94
C CYS A 104 7.68 2.41 -2.29
N LEU A 105 7.63 2.47 -0.96
CA LEU A 105 7.42 3.72 -0.24
C LEU A 105 8.55 3.93 0.77
N ASP A 106 9.13 5.13 0.77
CA ASP A 106 10.18 5.55 1.69
C ASP A 106 9.80 6.87 2.39
N GLY A 107 10.16 6.99 3.66
CA GLY A 107 10.07 8.26 4.40
C GLY A 107 8.63 8.75 4.63
N ILE A 108 7.70 7.86 4.98
CA ILE A 108 6.29 8.21 5.18
C ILE A 108 5.94 8.44 6.66
N LYS A 109 5.30 9.57 7.03
CA LYS A 109 4.88 9.76 8.44
C LYS A 109 3.58 9.04 8.78
N GLY A 110 2.56 9.12 7.93
CA GLY A 110 1.28 8.43 8.14
C GLY A 110 0.80 7.76 6.87
N LEU A 111 0.56 6.46 6.93
CA LEU A 111 0.13 5.63 5.81
C LEU A 111 -1.08 4.78 6.18
N ALA A 112 -2.19 4.98 5.45
CA ALA A 112 -3.38 4.15 5.53
C ALA A 112 -3.69 3.52 4.17
N LEU A 113 -3.68 2.19 4.08
CA LEU A 113 -4.08 1.47 2.87
C LEU A 113 -5.31 0.59 3.13
N CYS A 114 -6.31 0.70 2.27
CA CYS A 114 -7.47 -0.18 2.22
C CYS A 114 -7.55 -0.85 0.85
N LEU A 115 -7.29 -2.16 0.77
CA LEU A 115 -7.16 -2.88 -0.49
C LEU A 115 -8.14 -4.06 -0.53
N ASN A 116 -9.01 -4.08 -1.53
CA ASN A 116 -10.01 -5.13 -1.73
C ASN A 116 -9.86 -5.80 -3.10
N GLY A 117 -9.83 -7.14 -3.12
CA GLY A 117 -9.85 -7.91 -4.36
C GLY A 117 -8.58 -7.76 -5.19
N ILE A 118 -7.43 -8.06 -4.61
CA ILE A 118 -6.12 -7.95 -5.26
C ILE A 118 -5.59 -9.34 -5.62
N LYS A 119 -5.16 -9.56 -6.86
CA LYS A 119 -4.58 -10.87 -7.23
C LYS A 119 -3.11 -11.02 -6.83
N GLY A 120 -2.31 -9.96 -6.93
CA GLY A 120 -0.91 -9.98 -6.51
C GLY A 120 -0.53 -8.64 -5.93
N LEU A 121 -0.01 -8.66 -4.71
CA LEU A 121 0.42 -7.50 -3.95
C LEU A 121 1.85 -7.68 -3.46
N ALA A 122 2.73 -6.77 -3.86
CA ALA A 122 4.07 -6.61 -3.32
C ALA A 122 4.21 -5.21 -2.71
N LEU A 123 4.53 -5.12 -1.43
CA LEU A 123 4.85 -3.86 -0.75
C LEU A 123 6.27 -3.91 -0.18
N CYS A 124 7.05 -2.88 -0.48
CA CYS A 124 8.34 -2.60 0.17
C CYS A 124 8.22 -1.23 0.84
N LEU A 125 8.30 -1.18 2.17
CA LEU A 125 8.14 0.04 2.95
C LEU A 125 9.35 0.25 3.85
N ASP A 126 9.93 1.45 3.81
CA ASP A 126 11.04 1.86 4.66
C ASP A 126 10.71 3.18 5.38
N GLY A 127 11.17 3.30 6.63
CA GLY A 127 11.11 4.55 7.37
C GLY A 127 9.70 5.07 7.69
N ILE A 128 8.74 4.19 7.96
CA ILE A 128 7.34 4.59 8.21
C ILE A 128 7.06 4.85 9.69
N LYS A 129 6.49 6.01 10.04
CA LYS A 129 6.13 6.28 11.46
C LYS A 129 4.82 5.63 11.89
N GLY A 130 3.79 5.63 11.04
CA GLY A 130 2.51 5.00 11.33
C GLY A 130 1.94 4.32 10.10
N LEU A 131 1.67 3.03 10.19
CA LEU A 131 1.16 2.20 9.11
C LEU A 131 -0.11 1.46 9.57
N ALA A 132 -1.20 1.69 8.85
CA ALA A 132 -2.44 0.92 8.96
C ALA A 132 -2.76 0.26 7.62
N LEU A 133 -2.83 -1.08 7.59
CA LEU A 133 -3.27 -1.84 6.41
C LEU A 133 -4.53 -2.63 6.70
N CYS A 134 -5.54 -2.46 5.85
CA CYS A 134 -6.74 -3.29 5.79
C CYS A 134 -6.79 -3.99 4.43
N LEU A 135 -6.59 -5.31 4.42
CA LEU A 135 -6.52 -6.11 3.19
C LEU A 135 -7.64 -7.16 3.18
N ASN A 136 -8.45 -7.19 2.12
CA ASN A 136 -9.51 -8.16 1.94
C ASN A 136 -9.44 -8.84 0.56
N GLY A 137 -9.45 -10.17 0.54
CA GLY A 137 -9.52 -10.95 -0.70
C GLY A 137 -8.26 -10.81 -1.54
N ILE A 138 -7.10 -11.15 -0.97
CA ILE A 138 -5.80 -11.08 -1.65
C ILE A 138 -5.34 -12.49 -2.00
N LYS A 139 -4.96 -12.75 -3.26
CA LYS A 139 -4.47 -14.10 -3.62
C LYS A 139 -3.01 -14.33 -3.22
N GLY A 140 -2.13 -13.37 -3.49
CA GLY A 140 -0.73 -13.43 -3.08
C GLY A 140 -0.28 -12.11 -2.49
N LEU A 141 0.28 -12.17 -1.29
CA LEU A 141 0.78 -11.03 -0.53
C LEU A 141 2.26 -11.23 -0.18
N ALA A 142 3.10 -10.28 -0.58
CA ALA A 142 4.48 -10.15 -0.11
C ALA A 142 4.67 -8.77 0.51
N LEU A 143 5.02 -8.72 1.81
CA LEU A 143 5.34 -7.49 2.52
C LEU A 143 6.78 -7.54 3.03
N CYS A 144 7.56 -6.51 2.70
CA CYS A 144 8.86 -6.23 3.30
C CYS A 144 8.79 -4.86 3.97
N LEU A 145 8.93 -4.83 5.29
CA LEU A 145 8.87 -3.61 6.08
C LEU A 145 10.18 -3.44 6.87
N ASP A 146 10.78 -2.26 6.77
CA ASP A 146 11.94 -1.86 7.57
C ASP A 146 11.67 -0.53 8.30
N GLY A 147 12.18 -0.40 9.52
CA GLY A 147 12.14 0.85 10.28
C GLY A 147 10.74 1.40 10.59
N ILE A 148 9.77 0.53 10.94
CA ILE A 148 8.38 0.95 11.23
C ILE A 148 8.19 1.26 12.72
N LYS A 149 7.67 2.45 13.05
CA LYS A 149 7.40 2.78 14.47
C LYS A 149 6.09 2.19 14.99
N GLY A 150 5.01 2.29 14.23
CA GLY A 150 3.71 1.74 14.61
C GLY A 150 3.06 1.02 13.43
N LEU A 151 2.71 -0.25 13.63
CA LEU A 151 2.13 -1.11 12.62
C LEU A 151 0.82 -1.73 13.09
N ALA A 152 -0.26 -1.46 12.36
CA ALA A 152 -1.56 -2.09 12.52
C ALA A 152 -1.95 -2.80 11.22
N LEU A 153 -2.23 -4.09 11.31
CA LEU A 153 -2.55 -4.93 10.15
C LEU A 153 -3.85 -5.70 10.42
N CYS A 154 -4.81 -5.56 9.50
CA CYS A 154 -6.08 -6.29 9.47
C CYS A 154 -6.22 -7.01 8.14
N LEU A 155 -6.26 -8.34 8.17
CA LEU A 155 -6.15 -9.20 6.99
C LEU A 155 -7.30 -10.20 6.94
N ASN A 156 -8.02 -10.23 5.81
CA ASN A 156 -9.11 -11.18 5.57
C ASN A 156 -9.01 -11.80 4.16
N GLY A 157 -9.25 -13.10 4.04
CA GLY A 157 -9.28 -13.79 2.75
C GLY A 157 -7.96 -13.73 1.98
N ILE A 158 -6.84 -13.91 2.68
CA ILE A 158 -5.50 -13.98 2.06
C ILE A 158 -5.17 -15.45 1.78
N LYS A 159 -4.79 -15.81 0.54
CA LYS A 159 -4.46 -17.21 0.20
C LYS A 159 -3.00 -17.58 0.51
N GLU A 160 -2.06 -16.77 0.05
CA GLU A 160 -0.62 -16.93 0.28
C GLU A 160 -0.04 -15.63 0.83
N MET A 161 0.78 -15.73 1.88
CA MET A 161 1.35 -14.59 2.56
C MET A 161 2.81 -14.82 2.95
N ALA A 162 3.67 -13.89 2.56
CA ALA A 162 5.04 -13.77 3.03
C ALA A 162 5.26 -12.39 3.66
N LEU A 163 5.72 -12.37 4.91
CA LEU A 163 6.00 -11.17 5.68
C LEU A 163 7.47 -11.18 6.14
N CYS A 164 8.21 -10.14 5.80
CA CYS A 164 9.56 -9.89 6.31
C CYS A 164 9.59 -8.53 7.00
N LEU A 165 9.77 -8.52 8.31
CA LEU A 165 9.74 -7.32 9.13
C LEU A 165 11.06 -7.13 9.87
N ASN A 166 11.65 -5.96 9.73
CA ASN A 166 12.87 -5.56 10.40
C ASN A 166 12.67 -4.23 11.15
N GLY A 167 13.18 -4.14 12.38
CA GLY A 167 13.22 -2.88 13.12
C GLY A 167 11.83 -2.29 13.43
N ILE A 168 10.91 -3.11 13.95
CA ILE A 168 9.54 -2.67 14.29
C ILE A 168 9.46 -2.29 15.78
N LYS A 169 9.02 -1.07 16.10
CA LYS A 169 8.88 -0.66 17.51
C LYS A 169 7.61 -1.23 18.15
N GLU A 170 6.45 -0.95 17.55
CA GLU A 170 5.16 -1.43 18.05
C GLU A 170 4.37 -2.09 16.91
N MET A 171 3.93 -3.32 17.16
CA MET A 171 3.17 -4.11 16.20
C MET A 171 1.90 -4.70 16.82
N ALA A 172 0.77 -4.36 16.22
CA ALA A 172 -0.50 -5.03 16.44
C ALA A 172 -0.92 -5.72 15.14
N LEU A 173 -0.81 -7.05 15.12
CA LEU A 173 -1.29 -7.87 14.02
C LEU A 173 -2.58 -8.59 14.45
N CYS A 174 -3.70 -8.15 13.88
CA CYS A 174 -4.96 -8.82 14.07
C CYS A 174 -5.33 -9.56 12.77
N LEU A 175 -5.15 -10.88 12.76
CA LEU A 175 -5.81 -11.76 11.77
C LEU A 175 -7.08 -12.34 12.40
N ALA A 176 -8.07 -11.48 12.62
CA ALA A 176 -9.38 -11.92 13.12
C ALA A 176 -10.52 -11.23 12.36
N LEU A 177 -11.28 -12.00 11.56
CA LEU A 177 -12.60 -12.51 11.96
C LEU A 177 -13.25 -13.26 10.78
N CYS A 178 -13.63 -14.52 11.05
CA CYS A 178 -14.53 -15.42 10.31
C CYS A 178 -13.95 -16.27 9.16
N LEU A 179 -13.59 -17.51 9.55
CA LEU A 179 -13.73 -18.80 8.84
C LEU A 179 -13.03 -18.94 7.47
N ASN A 180 -11.83 -19.55 7.53
CA ASN A 180 -11.05 -20.17 6.44
C ASN A 180 -10.39 -19.19 5.46
N GLY A 181 -9.05 -19.20 5.33
CA GLY A 181 -8.46 -18.41 4.25
C GLY A 181 -6.98 -18.62 3.92
N ILE A 182 -6.09 -18.64 4.91
CA ILE A 182 -4.65 -18.68 4.62
C ILE A 182 -4.21 -20.12 4.43
N LYS A 183 -3.77 -20.42 3.21
CA LYS A 183 -3.14 -21.71 2.91
C LYS A 183 -1.72 -21.72 3.47
N GLU A 184 -0.95 -20.69 3.15
CA GLU A 184 0.47 -20.62 3.49
C GLU A 184 0.81 -19.26 4.09
N LEU A 185 1.39 -19.29 5.30
CA LEU A 185 1.96 -18.14 5.98
C LEU A 185 3.45 -18.36 6.22
N ALA A 186 4.29 -17.48 5.69
CA ALA A 186 5.69 -17.34 6.07
C ALA A 186 5.91 -15.99 6.77
N LEU A 187 6.46 -16.03 7.97
CA LEU A 187 6.73 -14.83 8.77
C LEU A 187 8.19 -14.83 9.25
N CYS A 188 8.93 -13.80 8.85
CA CYS A 188 10.28 -13.50 9.32
C CYS A 188 10.28 -12.17 10.06
N LEU A 189 10.68 -12.20 11.33
CA LEU A 189 10.66 -11.06 12.24
C LEU A 189 12.06 -10.86 12.81
N ASN A 190 12.61 -9.65 12.64
CA ASN A 190 13.88 -9.25 13.22
C ASN A 190 13.75 -7.91 13.95
N GLY A 191 14.17 -7.85 15.21
CA GLY A 191 14.26 -6.60 15.96
C GLY A 191 12.89 -5.96 16.21
N VAL A 192 11.98 -6.69 16.85
CA VAL A 192 10.65 -6.18 17.25
C VAL A 192 10.61 -5.92 18.75
N LYS A 193 10.23 -4.70 19.15
CA LYS A 193 10.12 -4.36 20.58
C LYS A 193 8.84 -4.92 21.19
N GLU A 194 7.67 -4.57 20.67
CA GLU A 194 6.37 -5.05 21.18
C GLU A 194 5.53 -5.66 20.07
N MET A 195 5.02 -6.87 20.31
CA MET A 195 4.22 -7.62 19.34
C MET A 195 2.98 -8.25 19.98
N ALA A 196 1.83 -8.02 19.37
CA ALA A 196 0.61 -8.80 19.57
C ALA A 196 0.20 -9.48 18.26
N LEU A 197 0.07 -10.80 18.29
CA LEU A 197 -0.25 -11.64 17.13
C LEU A 197 -1.49 -12.50 17.44
N CYS A 198 -2.55 -12.34 16.67
CA CYS A 198 -3.72 -13.22 16.72
C CYS A 198 -3.93 -13.86 15.35
N LEU A 199 -3.78 -15.19 15.27
CA LEU A 199 -3.88 -15.97 14.03
C LEU A 199 -5.04 -16.97 14.10
N ASN A 200 -5.81 -17.07 13.02
CA ASN A 200 -6.89 -18.05 12.89
C ASN A 200 -6.95 -18.69 11.48
N GLY A 201 -7.14 -20.02 11.42
CA GLY A 201 -7.49 -20.73 10.18
C GLY A 201 -6.36 -20.79 9.15
N ILE A 202 -5.16 -21.13 9.61
CA ILE A 202 -3.95 -21.25 8.80
C ILE A 202 -3.63 -22.73 8.61
N LYS A 203 -3.39 -23.15 7.36
CA LYS A 203 -3.03 -24.55 7.06
C LYS A 203 -1.54 -24.83 7.21
N GLU A 204 -0.69 -23.94 6.73
CA GLU A 204 0.76 -24.12 6.79
C GLU A 204 1.39 -22.82 7.29
N MET A 205 2.28 -22.96 8.29
CA MET A 205 2.94 -21.84 8.93
C MET A 205 4.43 -22.10 9.10
N ALA A 206 5.24 -21.13 8.65
CA ALA A 206 6.67 -21.06 8.94
C ALA A 206 6.98 -19.75 9.68
N LEU A 207 7.62 -19.85 10.84
CA LEU A 207 8.00 -18.71 11.67
C LEU A 207 9.52 -18.67 11.87
N CYS A 208 10.10 -17.50 11.65
CA CYS A 208 11.48 -17.16 12.02
C CYS A 208 11.47 -15.89 12.87
N LEU A 209 11.87 -15.99 14.13
CA LEU A 209 11.82 -14.91 15.12
C LEU A 209 13.23 -14.62 15.64
N ASN A 210 13.69 -13.38 15.51
CA ASN A 210 14.96 -12.93 16.07
C ASN A 210 14.79 -11.54 16.71
N GLY A 211 15.40 -11.33 17.89
CA GLY A 211 15.40 -10.02 18.55
C GLY A 211 14.00 -9.51 18.93
N ILE A 212 13.13 -10.37 19.45
CA ILE A 212 11.80 -9.98 19.96
C ILE A 212 11.89 -9.72 21.46
N LYS A 213 11.49 -8.52 21.93
CA LYS A 213 11.51 -8.21 23.37
C LYS A 213 10.25 -8.67 24.08
N GLU A 214 9.08 -8.33 23.56
CA GLU A 214 7.78 -8.68 24.14
C GLU A 214 6.85 -9.25 23.07
N MET A 215 6.23 -10.40 23.37
CA MET A 215 5.32 -11.10 22.46
C MET A 215 4.08 -11.61 23.20
N ALA A 216 2.91 -11.28 22.67
CA ALA A 216 1.63 -11.93 22.98
C ALA A 216 1.13 -12.68 21.73
N LEU A 217 0.90 -13.99 21.87
CA LEU A 217 0.51 -14.87 20.77
C LEU A 217 -0.80 -15.59 21.09
N CYS A 218 -1.76 -15.50 20.16
CA CYS A 218 -3.00 -16.26 20.18
C CYS A 218 -3.13 -17.04 18.86
N LEU A 219 -3.23 -18.37 18.94
CA LEU A 219 -3.38 -19.27 17.81
C LEU A 219 -4.68 -20.06 17.94
N ASN A 220 -5.55 -19.99 16.93
CA ASN A 220 -6.76 -20.81 16.85
C ASN A 220 -6.84 -21.50 15.48
N GLY A 221 -7.09 -22.82 15.44
CA GLY A 221 -7.27 -23.52 14.15
C GLY A 221 -6.04 -23.47 13.24
N VAL A 222 -4.85 -23.64 13.81
CA VAL A 222 -3.64 -24.02 13.07
C VAL A 222 -3.66 -25.56 13.03
N ASN A 223 -3.80 -26.14 11.84
CA ASN A 223 -3.86 -27.59 11.65
C ASN A 223 -2.57 -28.11 11.02
#